data_AF-A0A433QBM3-F1
#
_entry.id   AF-A0A433QBM3-F1
#
_cell.length_a   1.000
_cell.length_b   1.000
_cell.length_c   1.000
_cell.angle_alpha   90.00
_cell.angle_beta   90.00
_cell.angle_gamma   90.00
#
_symmetry.space_group_name_H-M   'P 1'
#
loop_
_entity.id
_entity.type
_entity.pdbx_description
1 polymer ?
#
loop_
_entity_poly.entity_id
_entity_poly.type
_entity_poly.pdbx_seq_one_letter_code
_entity_poly.pdbx_strand_id
1 'polypeptide(L)' 'MPVAVKDNFCTTQISSLCGSAIIKGFTSPYDVTVVHLRKAGAVVMGKTNLDEFKMGSANIHSSFGPVYNPHDLRKGKV' A
#
# COMPACT_ATOMS: atom_id res chain seq x y z
N MET A 1 -18.08 -5.08 -3.34
CA MET A 1 -17.61 -3.88 -2.60
C MET A 1 -16.16 -3.60 -2.97
N PRO A 2 -15.81 -2.40 -3.50
CA PRO A 2 -14.42 -2.06 -3.81
C PRO A 2 -13.60 -1.82 -2.54
N VAL A 3 -12.37 -2.32 -2.49
CA VAL A 3 -11.43 -2.13 -1.39
C VAL A 3 -10.04 -1.80 -1.90
N ALA A 4 -9.32 -0.95 -1.16
CA ALA A 4 -7.90 -0.71 -1.38
C ALA A 4 -7.09 -1.43 -0.28
N VAL A 5 -5.96 -2.02 -0.64
CA VAL A 5 -5.13 -2.81 0.28
C VAL A 5 -3.79 -2.10 0.48
N LYS A 6 -3.32 -2.00 1.71
CA LYS A 6 -2.01 -1.40 1.99
C LYS A 6 -0.88 -2.16 1.30
N ASP A 7 0.08 -1.46 0.72
CA ASP A 7 1.13 -2.05 -0.12
C ASP A 7 2.17 -2.91 0.63
N ASN A 8 2.04 -3.01 1.96
CA ASN A 8 2.78 -3.98 2.79
C ASN A 8 2.09 -5.34 2.91
N PHE A 9 0.90 -5.53 2.34
CA PHE A 9 0.22 -6.82 2.29
C PHE A 9 0.52 -7.50 0.97
N CYS A 10 1.09 -8.70 1.01
CA CYS A 10 1.35 -9.47 -0.19
C CYS A 10 0.07 -9.82 -0.95
N THR A 11 0.09 -9.57 -2.27
CA THR A 11 -0.90 -10.11 -3.21
C THR A 11 -0.23 -10.69 -4.44
N THR A 12 -0.85 -11.71 -5.02
CA THR A 12 -0.43 -12.40 -6.24
C THR A 12 -0.75 -11.60 -7.50
N GLN A 13 -1.88 -10.89 -7.51
CA GLN A 13 -2.37 -10.15 -8.70
C GLN A 13 -1.79 -8.75 -8.86
N ILE A 14 -1.27 -8.14 -7.79
CA ILE A 14 -0.73 -6.79 -7.79
C ILE A 14 0.59 -6.82 -7.01
N SER A 15 1.66 -6.30 -7.60
CA SER A 15 2.97 -6.20 -6.95
C SER A 15 2.86 -5.47 -5.62
N SER A 16 3.58 -5.96 -4.61
CA SER A 16 3.59 -5.40 -3.26
C SER A 16 4.97 -4.85 -2.98
N LEU A 17 5.12 -3.53 -2.96
CA LEU A 17 6.43 -2.86 -2.96
C LEU A 17 6.78 -2.25 -1.59
N CYS A 18 5.89 -2.33 -0.60
CA CYS A 18 6.07 -1.76 0.74
C CYS A 18 6.50 -0.28 0.73
N GLY A 19 6.14 0.49 -0.31
CA GLY A 19 6.60 1.87 -0.45
C GLY A 19 8.11 2.04 -0.72
N SER A 20 8.82 0.96 -1.06
CA SER A 20 10.28 0.93 -1.28
C SER A 20 10.64 0.72 -2.76
N ALA A 21 11.68 1.42 -3.21
CA ALA A 21 12.29 1.16 -4.52
C ALA A 21 13.16 -0.13 -4.53
N ILE A 22 13.59 -0.63 -3.38
CA ILE A 22 14.47 -1.80 -3.25
C ILE A 22 13.80 -3.07 -3.80
N ILE A 23 12.49 -3.21 -3.59
CA ILE A 23 11.72 -4.37 -4.03
C ILE A 23 10.87 -4.09 -5.27
N LYS A 24 11.24 -3.08 -6.06
CA LYS A 24 10.58 -2.75 -7.33
C LYS A 24 10.61 -3.97 -8.27
N GLY A 25 9.44 -4.51 -8.60
CA GLY A 25 9.28 -5.71 -9.43
C GLY A 25 9.00 -6.99 -8.65
N PHE A 26 8.94 -6.94 -7.32
CA PHE A 26 8.55 -8.09 -6.50
C PHE A 26 7.07 -8.46 -6.73
N THR A 27 6.83 -9.72 -7.09
CA THR A 27 5.50 -10.32 -7.16
C THR A 27 5.43 -11.43 -6.13
N SER A 28 4.50 -11.32 -5.18
CA SER A 28 4.41 -12.30 -4.11
C SER A 28 3.83 -13.63 -4.64
N PRO A 29 4.39 -14.78 -4.23
CA PRO A 29 3.85 -16.08 -4.62
C PRO A 29 2.54 -16.44 -3.89
N TYR A 30 2.11 -15.65 -2.89
CA TYR A 30 0.88 -15.91 -2.14
C TYR A 30 0.14 -14.62 -1.75
N ASP A 31 -1.17 -14.76 -1.57
CA ASP A 31 -2.03 -13.73 -1.00
C ASP A 31 -2.01 -13.84 0.53
N VAL A 32 -1.93 -12.71 1.24
CA VAL A 32 -2.10 -12.71 2.71
C VAL A 32 -3.53 -13.06 3.10
N THR A 33 -3.72 -13.56 4.33
CA THR A 33 -5.04 -14.00 4.84
C THR A 33 -6.13 -12.93 4.71
N VAL A 34 -5.78 -11.65 4.88
CA VAL A 34 -6.74 -10.52 4.76
C VAL A 34 -7.25 -10.35 3.33
N VAL A 35 -6.49 -10.75 2.31
CA VAL A 35 -6.91 -10.67 0.90
C VAL A 35 -7.96 -11.73 0.56
N HIS A 36 -8.20 -12.72 1.44
CA HIS A 36 -9.34 -13.63 1.33
C HIS A 36 -10.70 -12.92 1.36
N LEU A 37 -10.76 -11.62 1.69
CA LEU A 37 -11.93 -10.77 1.43
C LEU A 37 -12.43 -10.87 -0.03
N ARG A 38 -11.54 -11.17 -0.99
CA ARG A 38 -11.94 -11.47 -2.37
C ARG A 38 -12.92 -12.64 -2.47
N LYS A 39 -12.74 -13.69 -1.66
CA LYS A 39 -13.66 -14.84 -1.60
C LYS A 39 -15.03 -14.43 -1.06
N ALA A 40 -15.10 -13.37 -0.27
CA ALA A 40 -16.34 -12.77 0.23
C ALA A 40 -16.95 -11.73 -0.74
N GLY A 41 -16.46 -11.61 -1.98
CA GLY A 41 -16.98 -10.67 -2.99
C GLY A 41 -16.38 -9.26 -2.94
N ALA A 42 -15.26 -9.06 -2.26
CA ALA A 42 -14.53 -7.80 -2.32
C ALA A 42 -13.70 -7.68 -3.60
N VAL A 43 -13.75 -6.50 -4.24
CA VAL A 43 -12.95 -6.19 -5.44
C VAL A 43 -11.76 -5.35 -5.02
N VAL A 44 -10.55 -5.89 -5.14
CA VAL A 44 -9.32 -5.17 -4.78
C VAL A 44 -8.96 -4.23 -5.93
N MET A 45 -9.16 -2.93 -5.72
CA MET A 45 -8.95 -1.89 -6.73
C MET A 45 -7.47 -1.55 -6.94
N GLY A 46 -6.65 -1.71 -5.89
CA GLY A 46 -5.24 -1.32 -5.95
C GLY A 46 -4.53 -1.37 -4.61
N LYS A 47 -3.27 -0.92 -4.65
CA LYS A 47 -2.38 -0.80 -3.49
C LYS A 47 -2.29 0.63 -3.01
N THR A 48 -2.32 0.85 -1.69
CA THR A 48 -2.15 2.19 -1.11
C THR A 48 -0.71 2.45 -0.72
N ASN A 49 -0.24 3.67 -0.98
CA ASN A 49 1.08 4.12 -0.59
C ASN A 49 1.28 4.12 0.94
N LEU A 50 2.53 3.98 1.38
CA LEU A 50 2.95 4.00 2.77
C LEU A 50 4.41 4.46 2.89
N ASP A 51 4.82 4.86 4.10
CA ASP A 51 6.24 4.99 4.43
C ASP A 51 6.98 3.67 4.16
N GLU A 52 8.22 3.79 3.69
CA GLU A 52 9.03 2.66 3.30
C GLU A 52 9.13 1.62 4.42
N PHE A 53 8.77 0.37 4.12
CA PHE A 53 8.68 -0.74 5.09
C PHE A 53 7.82 -0.45 6.33
N LYS A 54 6.85 0.47 6.21
CA LYS A 54 6.00 0.93 7.33
C LYS A 54 6.80 1.67 8.42
N MET A 55 8.00 2.15 8.11
CA MET A 55 8.86 2.91 9.04
C MET A 55 8.60 4.41 8.89
N GLY A 56 7.55 4.88 9.55
CA GLY A 56 7.17 6.28 9.54
C GLY A 56 5.73 6.46 10.01
N SER A 57 5.42 7.67 10.46
CA SER A 57 4.10 8.04 11.00
C SER A 57 3.38 9.10 10.17
N ALA A 58 4.04 9.65 9.14
CA ALA A 58 3.55 10.79 8.37
C ALA A 58 3.40 10.52 6.87
N ASN A 59 3.76 9.33 6.37
CA ASN A 59 3.72 8.97 4.96
C ASN A 59 4.53 9.92 4.05
N ILE A 60 5.69 10.35 4.56
CA ILE A 60 6.63 11.26 3.89
C ILE A 60 7.90 10.54 3.42
N HIS A 61 8.17 9.36 3.96
CA HIS A 61 9.37 8.55 3.68
C HIS A 61 9.09 7.44 2.65
N SER A 62 8.05 7.58 1.83
CA SER A 62 7.82 6.66 0.72
C SER A 62 8.79 6.95 -0.42
N SER A 63 9.41 5.91 -0.98
CA SER A 63 10.22 6.01 -2.21
C SER A 63 9.41 6.48 -3.42
N PHE A 64 8.08 6.38 -3.40
CA PHE A 64 7.18 6.81 -4.48
C PHE A 64 6.63 8.24 -4.27
N GLY A 65 7.08 8.92 -3.22
CA GLY A 65 6.66 10.28 -2.88
C GLY A 65 5.61 10.35 -1.77
N PRO A 66 5.46 11.53 -1.14
CA PRO A 66 4.60 11.71 0.03
C PRO A 66 3.10 11.69 -0.34
N VAL A 67 2.28 11.21 0.60
CA VAL A 67 0.82 11.34 0.52
C VAL A 67 0.36 12.59 1.26
N TYR A 68 -0.66 13.28 0.71
CA TYR A 68 -1.24 14.48 1.31
C TYR A 68 -2.50 14.14 2.10
N ASN A 69 -2.76 14.91 3.15
CA ASN A 69 -4.02 14.82 3.87
C ASN A 69 -5.14 15.43 3.00
N PRO A 70 -6.22 14.70 2.68
CA PRO A 70 -7.32 15.23 1.87
C PRO A 70 -8.06 16.40 2.52
N HIS A 71 -7.99 16.56 3.84
CA HIS A 71 -8.56 17.70 4.55
C HIS A 71 -7.63 18.92 4.60
N ASP A 72 -6.34 18.74 4.34
CA ASP A 72 -5.33 19.81 4.34
C ASP A 72 -4.13 19.42 3.45
N LEU A 73 -4.04 20.07 2.29
CA LEU A 73 -3.02 19.74 1.28
C LEU A 73 -1.62 20.24 1.62
N ARG A 74 -1.40 20.89 2.78
CA ARG A 74 -0.08 21.34 3.22
C ARG A 74 0.81 20.13 3.57
N LYS A 75 2.04 20.08 3.03
CA LYS A 75 3.02 19.02 3.35
C LYS A 75 3.40 19.03 4.83
N GLY A 76 3.43 17.85 5.45
CA GLY A 76 4.39 17.52 6.51
C GLY A 76 4.29 18.30 7.82
N LYS A 77 3.09 18.75 8.23
CA LYS A 77 2.88 19.15 9.63
C LYS A 77 2.44 17.93 10.43
N VAL A 78 3.38 17.34 11.17
CA VAL A 78 3.07 16.72 12.47
C VAL A 78 2.83 17.85 13.46
#